data_AF-A0A7G3G758-F1
#
_entry.id   AF-A0A7G3G758-F1
#
_cell.length_a   1.000
_cell.length_b   1.000
_cell.length_c   1.000
_cell.angle_alpha   90.00
_cell.angle_beta   90.00
_cell.angle_gamma   90.00
#
_symmetry.space_group_name_H-M   'P 1'
#
loop_
_entity.id
_entity.type
_entity.pdbx_description
1 polymer ?
#
loop_
_entity_poly.entity_id
_entity_poly.type
_entity_poly.pdbx_seq_one_letter_code
_entity_poly.pdbx_strand_id
1 'polypeptide(L)'
;MATQLLALGVIGVRLYERILTSPVQYSNELADHIVDEINYYLPMAPLQEKNVLFHLACEIHAALEECDKDINSIAGRHQVAVIVSRLIAQSKKYFHLYHD
;
A
#
# COMPACT_ATOMS: atom_id res chain seq x y z
N MET A 1 10.95 1.97 7.83
CA MET A 1 10.82 3.40 7.48
C MET A 1 9.96 3.53 6.23
N ALA A 2 9.10 4.56 6.16
CA ALA A 2 8.19 4.83 5.04
C ALA A 2 8.89 5.18 3.70
N THR A 3 10.23 5.10 3.66
CA THR A 3 11.06 5.41 2.50
C THR A 3 10.66 4.61 1.24
N GLN A 4 10.13 3.41 1.41
CA GLN A 4 9.71 2.56 0.29
C GLN A 4 8.38 2.99 -0.32
N LEU A 5 7.45 3.50 0.50
CA LEU A 5 6.24 4.18 0.02
C LEU A 5 6.63 5.34 -0.88
N LEU A 6 7.47 6.25 -0.39
CA LEU A 6 7.90 7.43 -1.17
C LEU A 6 8.67 7.06 -2.45
N ALA A 7 9.32 5.89 -2.47
CA ALA A 7 10.02 5.39 -3.65
C ALA A 7 9.09 4.89 -4.77
N LEU A 8 7.76 4.92 -4.62
CA LEU A 8 6.80 4.75 -5.72
C LEU A 8 6.45 6.09 -6.41
N GLY A 9 7.09 7.20 -6.03
CA GLY A 9 6.77 8.50 -6.59
C GLY A 9 5.40 9.00 -6.12
N VAL A 10 4.63 9.61 -7.02
CA VAL A 10 3.38 10.32 -6.67
C VAL A 10 2.34 9.40 -6.02
N ILE A 11 2.18 8.17 -6.52
CA ILE A 11 1.26 7.22 -5.91
C ILE A 11 1.70 6.87 -4.48
N GLY A 12 2.99 6.67 -4.26
CA GLY A 12 3.58 6.41 -2.96
C GLY A 12 3.27 7.47 -1.91
N VAL A 13 3.37 8.75 -2.29
CA VAL A 13 3.01 9.89 -1.44
C VAL A 13 1.53 9.85 -1.08
N ARG A 14 0.65 9.57 -2.05
CA ARG A 14 -0.79 9.51 -1.82
C ARG A 14 -1.22 8.35 -0.95
N LEU A 15 -0.62 7.17 -1.14
CA LEU A 15 -0.88 6.03 -0.25
C LEU A 15 -0.45 6.35 1.19
N TYR A 16 0.70 7.01 1.37
CA TYR A 16 1.15 7.42 2.69
C TYR A 16 0.24 8.48 3.32
N GLU A 17 -0.18 9.49 2.56
CA GLU A 17 -1.17 10.48 2.98
C GLU A 17 -2.48 9.78 3.40
N ARG A 18 -3.01 8.89 2.56
CA ARG A 18 -4.25 8.14 2.83
C ARG A 18 -4.15 7.35 4.13
N ILE A 19 -3.02 6.68 4.37
CA ILE A 19 -2.79 5.93 5.63
C ILE A 19 -2.90 6.85 6.85
N LEU A 20 -2.29 8.03 6.78
CA LEU A 20 -2.21 8.95 7.92
C LEU A 20 -3.51 9.74 8.16
N THR A 21 -4.26 10.06 7.10
CA THR A 21 -5.39 11.01 7.17
C THR A 21 -6.76 10.36 7.01
N SER A 22 -6.83 9.07 6.64
CA SER A 22 -8.12 8.39 6.46
C SER A 22 -8.95 8.40 7.76
N PRO A 23 -10.25 8.75 7.71
CA PRO A 23 -11.10 8.87 8.88
C PRO A 23 -11.51 7.53 9.51
N VAL A 24 -11.24 6.42 8.81
CA VAL A 24 -11.60 5.05 9.22
C VAL A 24 -10.80 4.62 10.43
N GLN A 25 -11.40 3.91 11.37
CA GLN A 25 -10.71 3.48 12.60
C GLN A 25 -10.13 2.08 12.47
N TYR A 26 -10.63 1.31 11.51
CA TYR A 26 -10.31 -0.10 11.38
C TYR A 26 -9.35 -0.40 10.23
N SER A 27 -8.48 -1.39 10.46
CA SER A 27 -7.46 -1.83 9.50
C SER A 27 -8.04 -2.31 8.17
N ASN A 28 -9.13 -3.07 8.21
CA ASN A 28 -9.85 -3.57 7.03
C ASN A 28 -10.44 -2.42 6.18
N GLU A 29 -11.12 -1.46 6.81
CA GLU A 29 -11.67 -0.29 6.11
C GLU A 29 -10.55 0.57 5.50
N LEU A 30 -9.41 0.68 6.21
CA LEU A 30 -8.25 1.35 5.65
C LEU A 30 -7.67 0.59 4.46
N ALA A 31 -7.68 -0.74 4.50
CA ALA A 31 -7.22 -1.57 3.40
C ALA A 31 -8.03 -1.27 2.13
N ASP A 32 -9.35 -1.22 2.24
CA ASP A 32 -10.24 -0.88 1.12
C ASP A 32 -9.93 0.51 0.56
N HIS A 33 -9.73 1.51 1.42
CA HIS A 33 -9.36 2.87 0.98
C HIS A 33 -8.01 2.92 0.25
N ILE A 34 -7.03 2.12 0.68
CA ILE A 34 -5.71 2.05 0.02
C ILE A 34 -5.84 1.33 -1.32
N VAL A 35 -6.59 0.23 -1.37
CA VAL A 35 -6.86 -0.54 -2.58
C VAL A 35 -7.60 0.31 -3.61
N ASP A 36 -8.58 1.09 -3.19
CA ASP A 36 -9.30 2.02 -4.07
C ASP A 36 -8.38 3.08 -4.66
N GLU A 37 -7.45 3.64 -3.87
CA GLU A 37 -6.45 4.57 -4.39
C GLU A 37 -5.56 3.89 -5.44
N ILE A 38 -5.10 2.66 -5.19
CA ILE A 38 -4.30 1.90 -6.16
C ILE A 38 -5.11 1.63 -7.44
N ASN A 39 -6.35 1.19 -7.30
CA ASN A 39 -7.25 0.90 -8.42
C ASN A 39 -7.58 2.15 -9.24
N TYR A 40 -7.65 3.33 -8.60
CA TYR A 40 -7.79 4.60 -9.31
C TYR A 40 -6.59 4.88 -10.23
N TYR A 41 -5.38 4.53 -9.79
CA TYR A 41 -4.15 4.70 -10.59
C TYR A 41 -3.92 3.60 -11.63
N LEU A 42 -4.43 2.39 -11.39
CA LEU A 42 -4.16 1.21 -12.19
C LEU A 42 -4.43 1.37 -13.70
N PRO A 43 -5.51 2.04 -14.15
CA PRO A 43 -5.76 2.26 -15.58
C PRO A 43 -4.69 3.10 -16.26
N MET A 44 -4.13 4.07 -15.54
CA MET A 44 -3.16 5.07 -16.03
C MET A 44 -1.71 4.58 -15.98
N ALA A 45 -1.42 3.55 -15.19
CA ALA A 45 -0.07 3.02 -15.04
C ALA A 45 0.42 2.34 -16.34
N PRO A 46 1.72 2.38 -16.66
CA PRO A 46 2.32 1.53 -17.69
C PRO A 46 2.05 0.05 -17.42
N LEU A 47 1.98 -0.79 -18.47
CA LEU A 47 1.64 -2.21 -18.34
C LEU A 47 2.50 -2.96 -17.30
N GLN A 48 3.80 -2.64 -17.24
CA GLN A 48 4.74 -3.20 -16.27
C GLN A 48 4.38 -2.85 -14.82
N GLU A 49 3.94 -1.62 -14.58
CA GLU A 49 3.53 -1.15 -13.26
C GLU A 49 2.15 -1.68 -12.87
N LYS A 50 1.24 -1.92 -13.83
CA LYS A 50 -0.10 -2.47 -13.56
C LYS A 50 -0.03 -3.78 -12.79
N ASN A 51 0.87 -4.68 -13.20
CA ASN A 51 1.02 -5.97 -12.52
C ASN A 51 1.50 -5.80 -11.08
N VAL A 52 2.49 -4.92 -10.87
CA VAL A 52 3.02 -4.63 -9.52
C VAL A 52 1.94 -4.00 -8.65
N LEU A 53 1.19 -3.04 -9.17
CA LEU A 53 0.11 -2.36 -8.46
C LEU A 53 -1.04 -3.31 -8.12
N PHE A 54 -1.43 -4.19 -9.05
CA PHE A 54 -2.45 -5.20 -8.81
C PHE A 54 -2.06 -6.16 -7.68
N HIS A 55 -0.84 -6.72 -7.74
CA HIS A 55 -0.37 -7.60 -6.69
C HIS A 55 -0.25 -6.87 -5.34
N LEU A 56 0.25 -5.63 -5.36
CA LEU A 56 0.34 -4.82 -4.15
C LEU A 56 -1.04 -4.57 -3.52
N ALA A 57 -2.08 -4.30 -4.31
CA ALA A 57 -3.43 -4.13 -3.80
C ALA A 57 -3.93 -5.40 -3.08
N CYS A 58 -3.73 -6.57 -3.67
CA CYS A 58 -4.11 -7.85 -3.06
C CYS A 58 -3.34 -8.12 -1.76
N GLU A 59 -2.02 -7.90 -1.76
CA GLU A 59 -1.17 -8.12 -0.58
C GLU A 59 -1.52 -7.17 0.56
N ILE A 60 -1.82 -5.90 0.25
CA ILE A 60 -2.23 -4.90 1.25
C ILE A 60 -3.57 -5.29 1.86
N HIS A 61 -4.55 -5.69 1.04
CA HIS A 61 -5.85 -6.11 1.53
C HIS A 61 -5.72 -7.26 2.53
N ALA A 62 -5.03 -8.34 2.13
CA ALA A 62 -4.82 -9.49 2.99
C ALA A 62 -4.04 -9.14 4.27
N ALA A 63 -2.95 -8.37 4.15
CA ALA A 63 -2.11 -8.04 5.30
C ALA A 63 -2.82 -7.15 6.33
N LEU A 64 -3.72 -6.27 5.89
CA LEU A 64 -4.46 -5.39 6.79
C LEU A 64 -5.73 -6.01 7.32
N GLU A 65 -6.34 -6.96 6.60
CA GLU A 65 -7.44 -7.78 7.12
C GLU A 65 -7.00 -8.62 8.33
N GLU A 66 -5.75 -9.11 8.31
CA GLU A 66 -5.15 -9.88 9.42
C GLU A 66 -4.55 -9.00 10.52
N CYS A 67 -4.42 -7.69 10.31
CA CYS A 67 -3.78 -6.78 11.26
C CYS A 67 -4.77 -6.21 12.28
N ASP A 68 -4.23 -5.83 13.45
CA ASP A 68 -4.92 -5.28 14.62
C ASP A 68 -6.11 -4.39 14.24
N LYS A 69 -7.28 -4.66 14.84
CA LYS A 69 -8.53 -4.09 14.33
C LYS A 69 -8.55 -2.58 14.49
N ASP A 70 -8.04 -2.03 15.59
CA ASP A 70 -8.05 -0.58 15.84
C ASP A 70 -6.70 0.06 15.47
N ILE A 71 -6.72 0.95 14.47
CA ILE A 71 -5.56 1.70 13.99
C ILE A 71 -5.68 3.20 14.23
N ASN A 72 -6.66 3.65 15.03
CA ASN A 72 -6.97 5.07 15.20
C ASN A 72 -5.86 5.87 15.90
N SER A 73 -4.91 5.18 16.53
CA SER A 73 -3.73 5.82 17.11
C SER A 73 -2.66 6.14 16.06
N ILE A 74 -1.85 7.18 16.33
CA ILE A 74 -0.68 7.52 15.49
C ILE A 74 0.27 6.31 15.36
N ALA A 75 0.46 5.56 16.43
CA ALA A 75 1.30 4.36 16.42
C ALA A 75 0.73 3.27 15.50
N GLY A 76 -0.60 3.05 15.53
CA GLY A 76 -1.29 2.13 14.64
C GLY A 76 -1.16 2.54 13.17
N ARG A 77 -1.38 3.81 12.84
CA ARG A 77 -1.17 4.33 11.47
C ARG A 77 0.27 4.17 10.99
N HIS A 78 1.23 4.43 11.87
CA HIS A 78 2.64 4.25 11.54
C HIS A 78 2.97 2.76 11.30
N GLN A 79 2.39 1.85 12.08
CA GLN A 79 2.54 0.42 11.87
C GLN A 79 1.98 -0.01 10.51
N VAL A 80 0.80 0.46 10.14
CA VAL A 80 0.22 0.23 8.80
C VAL A 80 1.16 0.75 7.70
N ALA A 81 1.68 1.97 7.83
CA ALA A 81 2.64 2.52 6.87
C ALA A 81 3.91 1.67 6.73
N VAL A 82 4.38 1.07 7.84
CA VAL A 82 5.54 0.16 7.83
C VAL A 82 5.21 -1.16 7.13
N ILE A 83 4.03 -1.74 7.38
CA ILE A 83 3.55 -2.95 6.69
C ILE A 83 3.50 -2.71 5.18
N VAL A 84 2.78 -1.67 4.76
CA VAL A 84 2.63 -1.31 3.35
C VAL A 84 3.99 -1.04 2.70
N SER A 85 4.89 -0.33 3.38
CA SER A 85 6.26 -0.10 2.89
C SER A 85 7.07 -1.38 2.70
N ARG A 86 6.85 -2.40 3.55
CA ARG A 86 7.51 -3.70 3.43
C ARG A 86 6.99 -4.47 2.22
N LEU A 87 5.66 -4.49 2.01
CA LEU A 87 5.04 -5.12 0.85
C LEU A 87 5.53 -4.49 -0.46
N ILE A 88 5.62 -3.16 -0.52
CA ILE A 88 6.19 -2.45 -1.67
C ILE A 88 7.65 -2.86 -1.93
N ALA A 89 8.45 -3.00 -0.87
CA ALA A 89 9.83 -3.44 -1.02
C ALA A 89 9.93 -4.90 -1.52
N GLN A 90 8.98 -5.75 -1.14
CA GLN A 90 8.90 -7.14 -1.60
C GLN A 90 8.47 -7.20 -3.06
N SER A 91 7.40 -6.50 -3.45
CA SER A 91 6.91 -6.47 -4.83
C SER A 91 7.96 -5.94 -5.81
N LYS A 92 8.78 -4.96 -5.40
CA LYS A 92 9.94 -4.50 -6.18
C LYS A 92 11.03 -5.55 -6.36
N LYS A 93 11.26 -6.44 -5.38
CA LYS A 93 12.21 -7.55 -5.54
C LYS A 93 11.72 -8.58 -6.55
N TYR A 94 10.42 -8.86 -6.57
CA TYR A 94 9.82 -9.76 -7.55
C TYR A 94 9.81 -9.15 -8.95
N PHE A 95 9.71 -7.83 -9.09
CA PHE A 95 9.84 -7.15 -10.38
C PHE A 95 11.18 -7.43 -11.08
N HIS A 96 12.28 -7.55 -10.33
CA HIS A 96 13.59 -7.90 -10.89
C HIS A 96 13.68 -9.36 -11.41
N LEU A 97 12.83 -10.27 -10.93
CA LEU A 97 12.86 -11.69 -11.32
C LEU A 97 12.12 -11.99 -12.63
N TYR A 98 11.32 -11.05 -13.13
CA TYR A 98 10.62 -11.16 -14.43
C TYR A 98 11.34 -10.40 -15.55
N HIS A 99 12.59 -9.97 -15.30
CA HIS A 99 13.40 -9.15 -16.20
C HIS A 99 14.82 -9.69 -16.47
N ASP A 100 15.02 -11.00 -16.30
CA ASP A 100 16.13 -11.74 -16.95
C ASP A 100 15.61 -12.55 -18.14
#